data_AF-A0AAV7YWR6-F1
#
_entry.id   AF-A0AAV7YWR6-F1
#
_cell.length_a   1.000
_cell.length_b   1.000
_cell.length_c   1.000
_cell.angle_alpha   90.00
_cell.angle_beta   90.00
_cell.angle_gamma   90.00
#
_symmetry.space_group_name_H-M   'P 1'
#
loop_
_entity.id
_entity.type
_entity.pdbx_description
1 polymer ?
#
loop_
_entity_poly.entity_id
_entity_poly.type
_entity_poly.pdbx_seq_one_letter_code
_entity_poly.pdbx_strand_id
1 'polypeptide(L)'
;MELNFHKPILIARCSQYYLIPDLISTLSKRAKDAFIFYLYTDLYIDHELQEEDKKQLTTVSQELELGELMKLIDGEVAEKTLSKDLERIFDEQIECDFQIIKDKKSLGCHKCILASRSKYFFKLFENDPNCTSLTDTSSRSYNTLFNFIKYFYSDSCDQIDTEIAKELLGTYNEYGLKSRNLEIFCMSLLEQNGIMFEMPKKLEEKEKEKEKN
;
A
#
# COMPACT_ATOMS: atom_id res chain seq x y z
N MET A 1 21.58 -16.13 0.83
CA MET A 1 20.95 -14.81 0.66
C MET A 1 19.76 -14.81 1.59
N GLU A 2 19.83 -14.09 2.71
CA GLU A 2 18.66 -13.92 3.57
C GLU A 2 17.61 -13.17 2.77
N LEU A 3 16.47 -13.81 2.52
CA LEU A 3 15.34 -13.16 1.88
C LEU A 3 14.71 -12.22 2.91
N ASN A 4 15.00 -10.93 2.79
CA ASN A 4 14.41 -9.90 3.64
C ASN A 4 12.99 -9.60 3.17
N PHE A 5 12.03 -10.35 3.70
CA PHE A 5 10.62 -10.05 3.51
C PHE A 5 10.21 -8.85 4.35
N HIS A 6 9.35 -7.99 3.79
CA HIS A 6 8.66 -7.00 4.60
C HIS A 6 7.58 -7.72 5.41
N LYS A 7 7.79 -7.82 6.73
CA LYS A 7 6.86 -8.47 7.66
C LYS A 7 5.39 -8.06 7.44
N PRO A 8 5.06 -6.76 7.23
CA PRO A 8 3.66 -6.36 7.01
C PRO A 8 3.03 -6.99 5.76
N ILE A 9 3.80 -7.20 4.68
CA ILE A 9 3.27 -7.86 3.47
C ILE A 9 2.99 -9.32 3.76
N LEU A 10 3.86 -10.01 4.51
CA LEU A 10 3.60 -11.40 4.86
C LEU A 10 2.38 -11.56 5.76
N ILE A 11 2.25 -10.70 6.78
CA ILE A 11 1.11 -10.68 7.70
C ILE A 11 -0.21 -10.38 6.96
N ALA A 12 -0.17 -9.48 5.98
CA ALA A 12 -1.33 -9.18 5.17
C ALA A 12 -1.81 -10.42 4.40
N ARG A 13 -0.87 -11.18 3.83
CA ARG A 13 -1.14 -12.30 2.93
C ARG A 13 -1.49 -13.61 3.62
N CYS A 14 -0.97 -13.85 4.82
CA CYS A 14 -1.15 -15.14 5.48
C CYS A 14 -1.08 -15.01 7.01
N SER A 15 -2.05 -15.60 7.70
CA SER A 15 -2.04 -15.73 9.17
C SER A 15 -0.88 -16.59 9.68
N GLN A 16 -0.44 -17.55 8.87
CA GLN A 16 0.66 -18.48 9.17
C GLN A 16 2.01 -17.98 8.62
N TYR A 17 2.19 -16.66 8.49
CA TYR A 17 3.39 -16.05 7.88
C TYR A 17 4.72 -16.48 8.50
N TYR A 18 4.72 -16.94 9.76
CA TYR A 18 5.91 -17.44 10.45
C TYR A 18 6.44 -18.76 9.87
N LEU A 19 5.64 -19.51 9.13
CA LEU A 19 6.07 -20.73 8.43
C LEU A 19 6.85 -20.43 7.14
N ILE A 20 6.66 -19.22 6.56
CA ILE A 20 7.18 -18.86 5.24
C ILE A 20 8.70 -19.07 5.11
N PRO A 21 9.57 -18.67 6.07
CA PRO A 21 11.01 -18.89 5.94
C PRO A 21 11.39 -20.36 5.74
N ASP A 22 10.75 -21.27 6.49
CA ASP A 22 11.02 -22.71 6.41
C ASP A 22 10.48 -23.28 5.10
N LEU A 23 9.25 -22.94 4.71
CA LEU A 23 8.65 -23.42 3.47
C LEU A 23 9.42 -22.97 2.23
N ILE A 24 9.78 -21.68 2.17
CA ILE A 24 10.59 -21.13 1.08
C ILE A 24 11.97 -21.75 1.03
N SER A 25 12.54 -22.21 2.15
CA SER A 25 13.85 -22.87 2.14
C SER A 25 13.88 -24.11 1.25
N THR A 26 12.75 -24.83 1.17
CA THR A 26 12.58 -26.09 0.42
C THR A 26 12.34 -25.91 -1.08
N LEU A 27 11.89 -24.73 -1.50
CA LEU A 27 11.52 -24.45 -2.88
C LEU A 27 12.75 -24.44 -3.82
N SER A 28 12.53 -24.73 -5.11
CA SER A 28 13.51 -24.42 -6.15
C SER A 28 13.69 -22.90 -6.28
N LYS A 29 14.80 -22.43 -6.86
CA LYS A 29 15.00 -20.99 -7.08
C LYS A 29 13.83 -20.35 -7.85
N ARG A 30 13.36 -20.99 -8.92
CA ARG A 30 12.27 -20.46 -9.75
C ARG A 30 10.95 -20.42 -8.98
N ALA A 31 10.65 -21.47 -8.21
CA ALA A 31 9.48 -21.50 -7.35
C ALA A 31 9.55 -20.40 -6.28
N LYS A 32 10.71 -20.16 -5.65
CA LYS A 32 10.89 -19.05 -4.71
C LYS A 32 10.61 -17.70 -5.37
N ASP A 33 11.22 -17.45 -6.52
CA ASP A 33 11.09 -16.17 -7.23
C ASP A 33 9.61 -15.91 -7.62
N ALA A 34 8.90 -16.95 -8.10
CA ALA A 34 7.48 -16.87 -8.43
C ALA A 34 6.59 -16.65 -7.19
N PHE A 35 6.88 -17.35 -6.08
CA PHE A 35 6.16 -17.18 -4.82
C PHE A 35 6.32 -15.77 -4.25
N ILE A 36 7.55 -15.26 -4.24
CA ILE A 36 7.86 -13.89 -3.83
C ILE A 36 7.14 -12.89 -4.72
N PHE A 37 7.17 -13.11 -6.04
CA PHE A 37 6.48 -12.23 -6.98
C PHE A 37 4.97 -12.17 -6.69
N TYR A 38 4.32 -13.31 -6.44
CA TYR A 38 2.92 -13.38 -6.03
C TYR A 38 2.62 -12.61 -4.74
N LEU A 39 3.44 -12.77 -3.71
CA LEU A 39 3.25 -12.08 -2.43
C LEU A 39 3.21 -10.54 -2.58
N TYR A 40 3.95 -9.99 -3.54
CA TYR A 40 4.09 -8.55 -3.74
C TYR A 40 3.22 -7.97 -4.85
N THR A 41 2.57 -8.81 -5.67
CA THR A 41 1.91 -8.31 -6.89
C THR A 41 0.52 -8.89 -7.18
N ASP A 42 0.07 -9.93 -6.46
CA ASP A 42 -1.07 -10.79 -6.84
C ASP A 42 -0.90 -11.48 -8.20
N LEU A 43 0.30 -11.43 -8.80
CA LEU A 43 0.58 -12.02 -10.10
C LEU A 43 1.51 -13.21 -9.96
N TYR A 44 1.40 -14.13 -10.90
CA TYR A 44 2.20 -15.33 -10.98
C TYR A 44 2.78 -15.46 -12.38
N ILE A 45 4.04 -15.89 -12.48
CA ILE A 45 4.78 -15.98 -13.74
C ILE A 45 4.94 -17.45 -14.13
N ASP A 46 4.08 -17.94 -15.03
CA ASP A 46 4.08 -19.36 -15.38
C ASP A 46 5.14 -19.76 -16.42
N HIS A 47 5.54 -18.83 -17.30
CA HIS A 47 6.29 -19.17 -18.52
C HIS A 47 7.68 -19.77 -18.31
N GLU A 48 8.25 -19.69 -17.12
CA GLU A 48 9.56 -20.27 -16.78
C GLU A 48 9.47 -21.49 -15.83
N LEU A 49 8.27 -21.83 -15.36
CA LEU A 49 8.06 -22.82 -14.31
C LEU A 49 7.83 -24.21 -14.89
N GLN A 50 8.53 -25.20 -14.30
CA GLN A 50 8.32 -26.61 -14.61
C GLN A 50 7.24 -27.20 -13.71
N GLU A 51 6.71 -28.36 -14.10
CA GLU A 51 5.71 -29.11 -13.31
C GLU A 51 6.15 -29.35 -11.85
N GLU A 52 7.44 -29.58 -11.62
CA GLU A 52 7.97 -29.72 -10.26
C GLU A 52 7.87 -28.42 -9.45
N ASP A 53 8.13 -27.27 -10.08
CA ASP A 53 7.98 -25.96 -9.42
C ASP A 53 6.51 -25.70 -9.07
N LYS A 54 5.58 -26.05 -9.98
CA LYS A 54 4.13 -25.93 -9.75
C LYS A 54 3.66 -26.81 -8.57
N LYS A 55 4.16 -28.05 -8.49
CA LYS A 55 3.86 -28.94 -7.34
C LYS A 55 4.35 -28.36 -6.03
N GLN A 56 5.59 -27.86 -5.99
CA GLN A 56 6.13 -27.21 -4.80
C GLN A 56 5.28 -26.01 -4.36
N LEU A 57 4.89 -25.16 -5.32
CA LEU A 57 4.03 -24.02 -5.05
C LEU A 57 2.62 -24.42 -4.62
N THR A 58 2.08 -25.52 -5.15
CA THR A 58 0.80 -26.07 -4.72
C THR A 58 0.84 -26.48 -3.25
N THR A 59 1.90 -27.21 -2.84
CA THR A 59 2.10 -27.60 -1.43
C THR A 59 2.17 -26.37 -0.52
N VAL A 60 3.02 -25.39 -0.86
CA VAL A 60 3.16 -24.16 -0.06
C VAL A 60 1.84 -23.36 -0.01
N SER A 61 1.13 -23.29 -1.14
CA SER A 61 -0.17 -22.62 -1.22
C SER A 61 -1.21 -23.27 -0.30
N GLN A 62 -1.23 -24.60 -0.23
CA GLN A 62 -2.13 -25.34 0.67
C GLN A 62 -1.79 -25.12 2.14
N GLU A 63 -0.50 -25.21 2.51
CA GLU A 63 -0.06 -25.02 3.89
C GLU A 63 -0.30 -23.60 4.41
N LEU A 64 -0.18 -22.60 3.52
CA LEU A 64 -0.40 -21.20 3.85
C LEU A 64 -1.83 -20.70 3.57
N GLU A 65 -2.73 -21.59 3.12
CA GLU A 65 -4.12 -21.27 2.77
C GLU A 65 -4.25 -20.15 1.72
N LEU A 66 -3.34 -20.10 0.74
CA LEU A 66 -3.28 -19.07 -0.30
C LEU A 66 -4.17 -19.41 -1.50
N GLY A 67 -5.49 -19.40 -1.31
CA GLY A 67 -6.48 -19.79 -2.32
C GLY A 67 -6.30 -19.11 -3.70
N GLU A 68 -5.99 -17.81 -3.72
CA GLU A 68 -5.78 -17.08 -4.98
C GLU A 68 -4.51 -17.51 -5.73
N LEU A 69 -3.45 -17.93 -5.01
CA LEU A 69 -2.27 -18.53 -5.65
C LEU A 69 -2.60 -19.88 -6.27
N MET A 70 -3.43 -20.69 -5.61
CA MET A 70 -3.88 -21.98 -6.15
C MET A 70 -4.58 -21.81 -7.50
N LYS A 71 -5.53 -20.87 -7.58
CA LYS A 71 -6.21 -20.53 -8.85
C LYS A 71 -5.20 -20.14 -9.95
N LEU A 72 -4.21 -19.31 -9.62
CA LEU A 72 -3.19 -18.90 -10.60
C LEU A 72 -2.35 -20.07 -11.10
N ILE A 73 -1.99 -21.02 -10.23
CA ILE A 73 -1.23 -22.21 -10.61
C ILE A 73 -2.04 -23.10 -11.55
N ASP A 74 -3.34 -23.22 -11.31
CA ASP A 74 -4.29 -24.00 -12.12
C ASP A 74 -4.67 -23.31 -13.44
N GLY A 75 -4.14 -22.10 -13.70
CA GLY A 75 -4.45 -21.31 -14.89
C GLY A 75 -5.83 -20.64 -14.85
N GLU A 76 -6.43 -20.56 -13.67
CA GLU A 76 -7.71 -19.90 -13.43
C GLU A 76 -7.54 -18.40 -13.20
N VAL A 77 -8.66 -17.67 -13.28
CA VAL A 77 -8.70 -16.25 -12.95
C VAL A 77 -8.73 -16.09 -11.43
N ALA A 78 -7.69 -15.47 -10.88
CA ALA A 78 -7.62 -15.10 -9.47
C ALA A 78 -8.02 -13.64 -9.25
N GLU A 79 -8.55 -13.36 -8.07
CA GLU A 79 -8.80 -12.00 -7.60
C GLU A 79 -7.51 -11.34 -7.12
N LYS A 80 -7.40 -10.03 -7.34
CA LYS A 80 -6.31 -9.24 -6.75
C LYS A 80 -6.72 -8.79 -5.36
N THR A 81 -6.10 -9.37 -4.33
CA THR A 81 -6.49 -9.15 -2.93
C THR A 81 -5.46 -8.35 -2.14
N LEU A 82 -4.22 -8.17 -2.61
CA LEU A 82 -3.14 -7.52 -1.84
C LEU A 82 -3.55 -6.15 -1.29
N SER A 83 -4.21 -5.31 -2.10
CA SER A 83 -4.69 -4.00 -1.65
C SER A 83 -5.68 -4.12 -0.47
N LYS A 84 -6.63 -5.05 -0.54
CA LYS A 84 -7.59 -5.33 0.54
C LYS A 84 -6.92 -5.94 1.76
N ASP A 85 -5.96 -6.84 1.54
CA ASP A 85 -5.19 -7.50 2.60
C ASP A 85 -4.35 -6.46 3.39
N LEU A 86 -3.73 -5.51 2.68
CA LEU A 86 -2.99 -4.39 3.26
C LEU A 86 -3.93 -3.42 3.99
N GLU A 87 -5.07 -3.10 3.41
CA GLU A 87 -6.09 -2.26 4.05
C GLU A 87 -6.59 -2.89 5.36
N ARG A 88 -6.81 -4.20 5.38
CA ARG A 88 -7.22 -4.94 6.58
C ARG A 88 -6.22 -4.81 7.71
N ILE A 89 -4.92 -5.03 7.46
CA ILE A 89 -3.92 -4.91 8.54
C ILE A 89 -3.79 -3.48 9.06
N PHE A 90 -4.13 -2.48 8.24
CA PHE A 90 -4.25 -1.10 8.69
C PHE A 90 -5.51 -0.90 9.54
N ASP A 91 -6.70 -1.27 9.06
CA ASP A 91 -7.96 -1.09 9.80
C ASP A 91 -7.95 -1.84 11.15
N GLU A 92 -7.39 -3.05 11.17
CA GLU A 92 -7.27 -3.89 12.38
C GLU A 92 -6.05 -3.54 13.25
N GLN A 93 -5.21 -2.58 12.81
CA GLN A 93 -4.02 -2.10 13.54
C GLN A 93 -3.05 -3.24 13.92
N ILE A 94 -2.84 -4.19 13.03
CA ILE A 94 -2.02 -5.39 13.28
C ILE A 94 -0.54 -5.05 13.12
N GLU A 95 0.29 -5.40 14.10
CA GLU A 95 1.77 -5.40 14.01
C GLU A 95 2.38 -4.07 13.49
N CYS A 96 1.75 -2.94 13.84
CA CYS A 96 2.22 -1.61 13.49
C CYS A 96 3.58 -1.30 14.16
N ASP A 97 4.54 -0.81 13.38
CA ASP A 97 5.89 -0.44 13.83
C ASP A 97 6.12 1.08 13.93
N PHE A 98 5.07 1.86 13.66
CA PHE A 98 5.07 3.32 13.71
C PHE A 98 3.71 3.87 14.11
N GLN A 99 3.69 5.05 14.74
CA GLN A 99 2.46 5.72 15.14
C GLN A 99 2.43 7.19 14.71
N ILE A 100 1.30 7.65 14.17
CA ILE A 100 1.05 9.08 13.96
C ILE A 100 0.10 9.57 15.05
N ILE A 101 0.52 10.57 15.81
CA ILE A 101 -0.22 11.11 16.96
C ILE A 101 -0.90 12.41 16.53
N LYS A 102 -2.23 12.47 16.64
CA LYS A 102 -3.04 13.65 16.32
C LYS A 102 -4.16 13.80 17.33
N ASP A 103 -4.31 14.99 17.91
CA ASP A 103 -5.37 15.34 18.88
C ASP A 103 -5.52 14.30 20.02
N LYS A 104 -4.39 13.83 20.58
CA LYS A 104 -4.31 12.78 21.61
C LYS A 104 -4.79 11.38 21.17
N LYS A 105 -5.10 11.19 19.89
CA LYS A 105 -5.33 9.88 19.28
C LYS A 105 -4.04 9.39 18.62
N SER A 106 -3.84 8.08 18.63
CA SER A 106 -2.74 7.42 17.93
C SER A 106 -3.29 6.65 16.73
N LEU A 107 -2.55 6.68 15.61
CA LEU A 107 -2.83 5.91 14.41
C LEU A 107 -1.63 5.02 14.12
N GLY A 108 -1.79 3.71 14.31
CA GLY A 108 -0.78 2.71 13.98
C GLY A 108 -0.59 2.57 12.47
N CYS A 109 0.66 2.47 12.06
CA CYS A 109 1.10 2.41 10.67
C CYS A 109 2.31 1.48 10.50
N HIS A 110 2.64 1.18 9.25
CA HIS A 110 3.80 0.40 8.84
C HIS A 110 4.80 1.27 8.08
N LYS A 111 6.03 1.41 8.60
CA LYS A 111 7.08 2.25 8.01
C LYS A 111 7.34 1.94 6.55
N CYS A 112 7.42 0.66 6.20
CA CYS A 112 7.72 0.23 4.83
C CYS A 112 6.63 0.66 3.84
N ILE A 113 5.35 0.62 4.24
CA ILE A 113 4.23 1.03 3.41
C ILE A 113 4.26 2.56 3.26
N LEU A 114 4.37 3.30 4.36
CA LEU A 114 4.47 4.76 4.33
C LEU A 114 5.63 5.25 3.45
N ALA A 115 6.83 4.72 3.65
CA ALA A 115 8.03 5.06 2.87
C ALA A 115 7.88 4.73 1.38
N SER A 116 7.18 3.64 1.04
CA SER A 116 6.97 3.24 -0.35
C SER A 116 6.03 4.19 -1.10
N ARG A 117 5.14 4.90 -0.40
CA ARG A 117 4.10 5.75 -0.99
C ARG A 117 4.42 7.25 -0.92
N SER A 118 5.27 7.66 0.02
CA SER A 118 5.57 9.07 0.31
C SER A 118 7.07 9.34 0.47
N LYS A 119 7.58 10.31 -0.29
CA LYS A 119 8.97 10.78 -0.15
C LYS A 119 9.24 11.43 1.21
N TYR A 120 8.23 12.06 1.81
CA TYR A 120 8.34 12.63 3.16
C TYR A 120 8.63 11.53 4.19
N PHE A 121 7.81 10.48 4.24
CA PHE A 121 8.02 9.37 5.18
C PHE A 121 9.29 8.59 4.88
N PHE A 122 9.64 8.40 3.59
CA PHE A 122 10.92 7.81 3.23
C PHE A 122 12.10 8.57 3.86
N LYS A 123 12.15 9.90 3.69
CA LYS A 123 13.21 10.73 4.29
C LYS A 123 13.17 10.74 5.81
N LEU A 124 11.97 10.71 6.41
CA LEU A 124 11.81 10.65 7.86
C LEU A 124 12.51 9.40 8.42
N PHE A 125 12.23 8.23 7.85
CA PHE A 125 12.80 6.96 8.34
C PHE A 125 14.24 6.72 7.88
N GLU A 126 14.66 7.33 6.77
CA GLU A 126 16.08 7.34 6.36
C GLU A 126 16.93 8.15 7.35
N ASN A 127 16.43 9.30 7.79
CA ASN A 127 17.14 10.16 8.76
C ASN A 127 17.08 9.62 10.19
N ASP A 128 15.96 9.01 10.58
CA ASP A 128 15.79 8.38 11.89
C ASP A 128 15.12 7.00 11.75
N PRO A 129 15.91 5.92 11.52
CA PRO A 129 15.38 4.57 11.41
C PRO A 129 14.66 4.08 12.66
N ASN A 130 15.06 4.59 13.82
CA ASN A 130 14.52 4.21 15.13
C ASN A 130 13.27 5.03 15.51
N CYS A 131 12.86 5.99 14.68
CA CYS A 131 11.65 6.79 14.90
C CYS A 131 10.42 5.90 15.04
N THR A 132 9.78 5.85 16.21
CA THR A 132 8.58 5.03 16.44
C THR A 132 7.27 5.81 16.38
N SER A 133 7.35 7.15 16.38
CA SER A 133 6.16 7.99 16.29
C SER A 133 6.43 9.38 15.70
N LEU A 134 5.38 9.99 15.16
CA LEU A 134 5.36 11.37 14.68
C LEU A 134 4.11 12.08 15.18
N THR A 135 4.28 13.24 15.80
CA THR A 135 3.14 14.11 16.14
C THR A 135 2.76 14.95 14.92
N ASP A 136 1.55 14.77 14.41
CA ASP A 136 1.00 15.59 13.33
C ASP A 136 0.43 16.89 13.93
N THR A 137 1.05 18.01 13.55
CA THR A 137 0.70 19.37 13.98
C THR A 137 -0.09 20.15 12.92
N SER A 138 -0.46 19.51 11.82
CA SER A 138 -1.29 20.12 10.78
C SER A 138 -2.68 20.47 11.29
N SER A 139 -3.33 21.42 10.61
CA SER A 139 -4.70 21.82 10.91
C SER A 139 -5.75 20.78 10.50
N ARG A 140 -5.35 19.71 9.81
CA ARG A 140 -6.26 18.66 9.32
C ARG A 140 -6.89 17.91 10.49
N SER A 141 -8.10 17.40 10.28
CA SER A 141 -8.77 16.56 11.26
C SER A 141 -8.10 15.18 11.36
N TYR A 142 -8.28 14.51 12.51
CA TYR A 142 -7.88 13.10 12.63
C TYR A 142 -8.54 12.20 11.57
N ASN A 143 -9.79 12.49 11.20
CA ASN A 143 -10.52 11.72 10.20
C ASN A 143 -9.88 11.84 8.81
N THR A 144 -9.47 13.05 8.44
CA THR A 144 -8.72 13.28 7.19
C THR A 144 -7.38 12.56 7.21
N LEU A 145 -6.63 12.64 8.32
CA LEU A 145 -5.37 11.92 8.47
C LEU A 145 -5.56 10.39 8.33
N PHE A 146 -6.59 9.83 8.98
CA PHE A 146 -6.90 8.41 8.89
C PHE A 146 -7.14 7.99 7.43
N ASN A 147 -8.02 8.69 6.71
CA ASN A 147 -8.33 8.38 5.31
C ASN A 147 -7.14 8.62 4.37
N PHE A 148 -6.32 9.64 4.65
CA PHE A 148 -5.10 9.92 3.90
C PHE A 148 -4.09 8.77 4.00
N ILE A 149 -3.87 8.28 5.21
CA ILE A 149 -2.95 7.18 5.43
C ILE A 149 -3.55 5.87 4.93
N LYS A 150 -4.86 5.66 5.08
CA LYS A 150 -5.56 4.49 4.53
C LYS A 150 -5.39 4.37 3.01
N TYR A 151 -5.44 5.50 2.29
CA TYR A 151 -5.16 5.54 0.86
C TYR A 151 -3.79 4.94 0.49
N PHE A 152 -2.79 4.97 1.39
CA PHE A 152 -1.47 4.37 1.12
C PHE A 152 -1.51 2.84 1.07
N TYR A 153 -2.51 2.22 1.68
CA TYR A 153 -2.67 0.77 1.75
C TYR A 153 -3.53 0.23 0.62
N SER A 154 -4.59 0.96 0.23
CA SER A 154 -5.59 0.46 -0.70
C SER A 154 -5.61 1.14 -2.07
N ASP A 155 -5.02 2.34 -2.19
CA ASP A 155 -5.28 3.29 -3.29
C ASP A 155 -6.77 3.64 -3.49
N SER A 156 -7.65 3.29 -2.54
CA SER A 156 -9.08 3.59 -2.57
C SER A 156 -9.39 4.98 -2.01
N CYS A 157 -10.41 5.62 -2.58
CA CYS A 157 -10.94 6.92 -2.16
C CYS A 157 -12.40 6.82 -1.67
N ASP A 158 -12.92 5.60 -1.42
CA ASP A 158 -14.35 5.37 -1.17
C ASP A 158 -14.87 6.07 0.10
N GLN A 159 -14.00 6.34 1.06
CA GLN A 159 -14.32 6.99 2.34
C GLN A 159 -14.01 8.50 2.36
N ILE A 160 -13.66 9.08 1.22
CA ILE A 160 -13.32 10.50 1.08
C ILE A 160 -14.56 11.29 0.67
N ASP A 161 -15.09 12.08 1.60
CA ASP A 161 -16.15 13.06 1.34
C ASP A 161 -15.57 14.45 0.98
N THR A 162 -16.45 15.43 0.76
CA THR A 162 -16.04 16.80 0.40
C THR A 162 -15.25 17.53 1.48
N GLU A 163 -15.46 17.23 2.76
CA GLU A 163 -14.71 17.88 3.85
C GLU A 163 -13.30 17.31 3.95
N ILE A 164 -13.17 15.98 3.86
CA ILE A 164 -11.87 15.31 3.76
C ILE A 164 -11.14 15.81 2.51
N ALA A 165 -11.81 15.83 1.35
CA ALA A 165 -11.21 16.26 0.09
C ALA A 165 -10.63 17.69 0.15
N LYS A 166 -11.34 18.63 0.78
CA LYS A 166 -10.83 20.01 1.01
C LYS A 166 -9.52 19.99 1.78
N GLU A 167 -9.48 19.24 2.88
CA GLU A 167 -8.31 19.17 3.74
C GLU A 167 -7.13 18.41 3.10
N LEU A 168 -7.39 17.53 2.13
CA LEU A 168 -6.36 16.80 1.38
C LEU A 168 -5.74 17.58 0.22
N LEU A 169 -6.30 18.74 -0.16
CA LEU A 169 -5.71 19.56 -1.22
C LEU A 169 -4.28 19.98 -0.86
N GLY A 170 -3.35 19.81 -1.80
CA GLY A 170 -1.94 20.16 -1.62
C GLY A 170 -1.09 19.10 -0.90
N THR A 171 -1.70 18.08 -0.27
CA THR A 171 -0.97 16.99 0.41
C THR A 171 -0.03 16.22 -0.53
N TYR A 172 -0.34 16.18 -1.83
CA TYR A 172 0.52 15.61 -2.86
C TYR A 172 1.96 16.19 -2.80
N ASN A 173 2.07 17.51 -2.74
CA ASN A 173 3.36 18.19 -2.69
C ASN A 173 4.01 18.08 -1.31
N GLU A 174 3.20 18.22 -0.25
CA GLU A 174 3.66 18.16 1.14
C GLU A 174 4.32 16.81 1.47
N TYR A 175 3.63 15.72 1.15
CA TYR A 175 4.12 14.36 1.44
C TYR A 175 4.93 13.76 0.29
N GLY A 176 5.04 14.47 -0.85
CA GLY A 176 5.77 14.01 -2.03
C GLY A 176 5.29 12.65 -2.52
N LEU A 177 3.99 12.52 -2.78
CA LEU A 177 3.39 11.26 -3.21
C LEU A 177 3.86 10.85 -4.61
N LYS A 178 3.87 9.54 -4.88
CA LYS A 178 4.27 9.01 -6.19
C LYS A 178 3.26 9.29 -7.30
N SER A 179 1.97 9.35 -6.97
CA SER A 179 0.87 9.57 -7.91
C SER A 179 0.02 10.77 -7.48
N ARG A 180 -0.61 11.43 -8.46
CA ARG A 180 -1.57 12.52 -8.26
C ARG A 180 -3.03 12.05 -8.20
N ASN A 181 -3.27 10.74 -8.23
CA ASN A 181 -4.62 10.17 -8.27
C ASN A 181 -5.51 10.68 -7.13
N LEU A 182 -5.01 10.68 -5.88
CA LEU A 182 -5.73 11.22 -4.74
C LEU A 182 -6.10 12.70 -4.91
N GLU A 183 -5.14 13.52 -5.38
CA GLU A 183 -5.35 14.96 -5.58
C GLU A 183 -6.37 15.22 -6.69
N ILE A 184 -6.28 14.50 -7.82
CA ILE A 184 -7.24 14.58 -8.93
C ILE A 184 -8.63 14.14 -8.48
N PHE A 185 -8.73 13.06 -7.69
CA PHE A 185 -9.99 12.61 -7.12
C PHE A 185 -10.62 13.69 -6.24
N CYS A 186 -9.85 14.27 -5.31
CA CYS A 186 -10.34 15.33 -4.42
C CYS A 186 -10.86 16.52 -5.23
N MET A 187 -10.12 16.97 -6.26
CA MET A 187 -10.52 18.06 -7.15
C MET A 187 -11.85 17.75 -7.85
N SER A 188 -11.94 16.58 -8.46
CA SER A 188 -13.15 16.14 -9.19
C SER A 188 -14.36 16.07 -8.26
N LEU A 189 -14.18 15.55 -7.05
CA LEU A 189 -15.25 15.45 -6.05
C LEU A 189 -15.77 16.83 -5.63
N LEU A 190 -14.87 17.78 -5.41
CA LEU A 190 -15.23 19.15 -5.02
C LEU A 190 -15.94 19.90 -6.17
N GLU A 191 -15.45 19.77 -7.40
CA GLU A 191 -16.07 20.36 -8.59
C GLU A 191 -17.50 19.84 -8.81
N GLN A 192 -17.70 18.51 -8.70
CA GLN A 192 -19.01 17.87 -8.85
C GLN A 192 -20.02 18.34 -7.80
N ASN A 193 -19.55 18.80 -6.64
CA ASN A 193 -20.38 19.34 -5.57
C ASN A 193 -20.45 20.88 -5.57
N GLY A 194 -19.95 21.55 -6.62
CA GLY A 194 -20.02 23.00 -6.78
C GLY A 194 -19.16 23.78 -5.78
N ILE A 195 -18.16 23.13 -5.18
CA ILE A 195 -17.28 23.74 -4.19
C ILE A 195 -16.09 24.35 -4.94
N MET A 196 -15.99 25.68 -4.91
CA MET A 196 -14.82 26.37 -5.46
C MET A 196 -13.61 26.18 -4.54
N PHE A 197 -12.47 25.86 -5.13
CA PHE A 197 -11.17 25.78 -4.46
C PHE A 197 -10.09 26.39 -5.34
N GLU A 198 -9.01 26.87 -4.73
CA GLU A 198 -7.84 27.31 -5.47
C GLU A 198 -7.02 26.10 -5.91
N MET A 199 -6.73 26.00 -7.21
CA MET A 199 -5.83 24.97 -7.71
C MET A 199 -4.43 25.17 -7.14
N PRO A 200 -3.73 24.11 -6.69
CA PRO A 200 -2.33 24.22 -6.31
C PRO A 200 -1.50 24.72 -7.49
N LYS A 201 -0.77 25.84 -7.33
CA LYS A 201 -0.05 26.57 -8.40
C LYS A 201 0.72 25.73 -9.44
N LYS A 202 1.26 24.57 -9.05
CA LYS A 202 2.01 23.66 -9.95
C LYS A 202 1.12 22.91 -10.97
N LEU A 203 -0.19 22.83 -10.73
CA LEU A 203 -1.17 22.29 -11.67
C LEU A 203 -1.51 23.29 -12.76
N GLU A 204 -1.73 24.55 -12.36
CA GLU A 204 -1.99 25.62 -13.32
C GLU A 204 -0.89 25.73 -14.37
N GLU A 205 0.37 25.56 -13.97
CA GLU A 205 1.51 25.59 -14.89
C GLU A 205 1.49 24.43 -15.89
N LYS A 206 1.09 23.22 -15.47
CA LYS A 206 0.99 22.03 -16.35
C LYS A 206 -0.23 22.05 -17.28
N GLU A 207 -1.35 22.62 -16.85
CA GLU A 207 -2.53 22.80 -17.70
C GLU A 207 -2.29 23.91 -18.73
N LYS A 208 -1.65 25.02 -18.33
CA LYS A 208 -1.18 26.07 -19.25
C LYS A 208 -0.16 25.57 -20.27
N GLU A 209 0.60 24.52 -19.99
CA GLU A 209 1.48 23.84 -20.96
C GLU A 209 0.73 22.89 -21.90
N LYS A 210 -0.35 22.25 -21.43
CA LYS A 210 -1.21 21.39 -22.27
C LYS A 210 -2.10 22.17 -23.22
N GLU A 211 -2.50 23.40 -22.86
CA GLU A 211 -3.28 24.29 -23.72
C GLU A 211 -2.44 25.01 -24.80
N LYS A 212 -1.11 24.92 -24.72
CA LYS A 212 -0.16 25.54 -25.65
C LYS A 212 0.42 24.58 -26.70
N ASN A 213 0.06 23.30 -26.67
CA ASN A 213 0.48 22.26 -27.63
C ASN A 213 -0.73 21.65 -28.33
#